data_AF-A0A098G247-F1
#
_entry.id   AF-A0A098G247-F1
#
_cell.length_a   1.000
_cell.length_b   1.000
_cell.length_c   1.000
_cell.angle_alpha   90.00
_cell.angle_beta   90.00
_cell.angle_gamma   90.00
#
_symmetry.space_group_name_H-M   'P 1'
#
loop_
_entity.id
_entity.type
_entity.pdbx_description
1 polymer ?
#
loop_
_entity_poly.entity_id
_entity_poly.type
_entity_poly.pdbx_seq_one_letter_code
_entity_poly.pdbx_strand_id
1 'polypeptide(L)'
;MGQQSKANFSQSEPLYVLQRTGTKVGDNFSFDAIKNYIKSCPAAQDPLSRIIIEEDAIYFGHGLMEINAAFPQLPNFILVRPTKSFSEDNIESYGYNTQDARILTRNPIEAQQNHLKEEAGNFFSTLPKKQPLSVTNSIKNLHQPQDILCSLLDSNDTVAIGEIHTYKSSKKILIDNMKKLKEKGVDVVYLEHVFYDSQKDLFDAYFSSDSLELPVMLKDYLQYLDRGFNLSKSNDFSPYSFLGLVVQAKRCGIRIIPIDTIASYSTGSALYLGAPGVKDPADRCLMMNYVAAKNYMEEKRSHQKAIFFVGADHINDVNSGIPGITEITQSPTIVVEDNASDEEELTAGTHPNKPDLLIYMDTTLSEEAKQLKAEYELHVEQGKLRKEEQLRKQKAEELQAEEQERARRQQIIGAANDRLGKILNNLRERIGEIDQHHLAEAYDKSIELLEALEDAKSEYLQSLGDISVSSSVANRAFETRCTTLINRAKTVLERDLGWGDYLTNLLKSIANAIIRVASFGLSNSFFSLVRSESVVAAEETEIKLCSLACEN
;
A
#
# COMPACT_ATOMS: atom_id res chain seq x y z
N MET A 1 0.22 14.36 15.27
CA MET A 1 -1.14 13.97 14.85
C MET A 1 -1.37 14.53 13.45
N GLY A 2 -1.00 13.77 12.43
CA GLY A 2 -1.27 14.11 11.03
C GLY A 2 -2.38 13.21 10.52
N GLN A 3 -3.48 13.81 10.05
CA GLN A 3 -4.52 13.10 9.31
C GLN A 3 -3.87 12.54 8.04
N GLN A 4 -3.64 11.22 8.01
CA GLN A 4 -3.49 10.51 6.75
C GLN A 4 -4.79 10.70 5.97
N SER A 5 -4.69 11.36 4.81
CA SER A 5 -5.79 11.49 3.88
C SER A 5 -6.24 10.09 3.47
N LYS A 6 -7.37 9.65 4.00
CA LYS A 6 -8.12 8.53 3.44
C LYS A 6 -8.47 8.92 2.01
N ALA A 7 -7.84 8.28 1.03
CA ALA A 7 -8.38 8.25 -0.32
C ALA A 7 -9.75 7.58 -0.22
N ASN A 8 -10.80 8.40 -0.21
CA ASN A 8 -12.18 7.94 -0.15
C ASN A 8 -12.48 7.12 -1.42
N PHE A 9 -13.08 5.95 -1.22
CA PHE A 9 -13.77 5.15 -2.24
C PHE A 9 -14.84 6.01 -2.92
N SER A 10 -14.47 6.80 -3.93
CA SER A 10 -15.44 7.65 -4.62
C SER A 10 -15.98 7.05 -5.92
N GLN A 11 -15.44 5.94 -6.44
CA GLN A 11 -15.88 5.40 -7.75
C GLN A 11 -15.89 3.85 -7.87
N SER A 12 -15.95 3.13 -6.75
CA SER A 12 -15.21 1.89 -6.46
C SER A 12 -15.82 0.80 -5.58
N GLU A 13 -17.07 0.31 -5.69
CA GLU A 13 -17.51 -0.75 -4.75
C GLU A 13 -16.56 -1.97 -4.78
N PRO A 14 -16.16 -2.50 -3.61
CA PRO A 14 -15.25 -3.64 -3.55
C PRO A 14 -15.91 -4.85 -4.21
N LEU A 15 -15.16 -5.62 -5.01
CA LEU A 15 -15.66 -6.82 -5.67
C LEU A 15 -15.72 -8.01 -4.71
N TYR A 16 -14.66 -8.18 -3.93
CA TYR A 16 -14.52 -9.24 -2.94
C TYR A 16 -14.19 -8.66 -1.56
N VAL A 17 -14.75 -9.28 -0.52
CA VAL A 17 -14.45 -8.95 0.88
C VAL A 17 -14.08 -10.22 1.63
N LEU A 18 -12.88 -10.27 2.19
CA LEU A 18 -12.54 -11.26 3.20
C LEU A 18 -12.96 -10.73 4.56
N GLN A 19 -13.99 -11.32 5.15
CA GLN A 19 -14.63 -10.86 6.39
C GLN A 19 -14.37 -11.84 7.53
N ARG A 20 -13.85 -11.36 8.66
CA ARG A 20 -13.70 -12.14 9.90
C ARG A 20 -15.07 -12.63 10.38
N THR A 21 -15.16 -13.92 10.72
CA THR A 21 -16.36 -14.62 11.21
C THR A 21 -16.19 -15.18 12.63
N GLY A 22 -14.98 -15.17 13.18
CA GLY A 22 -14.68 -15.62 14.55
C GLY A 22 -13.33 -15.12 15.05
N THR A 23 -12.90 -15.55 16.23
CA THR A 23 -11.67 -15.07 16.88
C THR A 23 -10.67 -16.20 17.15
N LYS A 24 -10.56 -17.18 16.25
CA LYS A 24 -9.60 -18.29 16.45
C LYS A 24 -8.18 -17.79 16.25
N VAL A 25 -7.44 -17.71 17.35
CA VAL A 25 -6.01 -17.37 17.37
C VAL A 25 -5.20 -18.66 17.34
N GLY A 26 -4.37 -18.88 16.31
CA GLY A 26 -3.35 -19.92 16.43
C GLY A 26 -2.71 -20.54 15.19
N ASP A 27 -3.25 -20.37 13.97
CA ASP A 27 -2.73 -21.10 12.80
C ASP A 27 -2.39 -20.20 11.60
N ASN A 28 -1.57 -20.74 10.68
CA ASN A 28 -1.18 -20.13 9.39
C ASN A 28 -2.37 -19.82 8.46
N PHE A 29 -3.61 -20.15 8.83
CA PHE A 29 -4.84 -19.97 8.04
C PHE A 29 -5.85 -19.04 8.75
N SER A 30 -5.41 -18.22 9.71
CA SER A 30 -6.26 -17.23 10.37
C SER A 30 -6.40 -15.95 9.55
N PHE A 31 -7.46 -15.18 9.79
CA PHE A 31 -7.63 -13.84 9.23
C PHE A 31 -6.41 -12.95 9.50
N ASP A 32 -5.86 -13.01 10.72
CA ASP A 32 -4.68 -12.21 11.08
C ASP A 32 -3.41 -12.64 10.33
N ALA A 33 -3.24 -13.94 10.07
CA ALA A 33 -2.15 -14.44 9.23
C ALA A 33 -2.26 -13.92 7.79
N ILE A 34 -3.45 -13.98 7.20
CA ILE A 34 -3.73 -13.45 5.85
C ILE A 34 -3.51 -11.94 5.79
N LYS A 35 -4.07 -11.22 6.77
CA LYS A 35 -3.91 -9.76 6.90
C LYS A 35 -2.45 -9.37 7.02
N ASN A 36 -1.65 -10.07 7.81
CA ASN A 36 -0.22 -9.82 7.95
C ASN A 36 0.54 -10.12 6.66
N TYR A 37 0.21 -11.22 5.97
CA TYR A 37 0.78 -11.53 4.67
C TYR A 37 0.48 -10.43 3.64
N ILE A 38 -0.79 -10.04 3.47
CA ILE A 38 -1.20 -8.99 2.54
C ILE A 38 -0.50 -7.66 2.88
N LYS A 39 -0.46 -7.26 4.16
CA LYS A 39 0.26 -6.04 4.60
C LYS A 39 1.76 -6.09 4.27
N SER A 40 2.37 -7.28 4.26
CA SER A 40 3.78 -7.43 3.91
C SER A 40 4.06 -7.31 2.42
N CYS A 41 3.05 -7.47 1.57
CA CYS A 41 3.19 -7.40 0.12
C CYS A 41 3.23 -5.95 -0.37
N PRO A 42 4.15 -5.60 -1.29
CA PRO A 42 4.23 -4.25 -1.85
C PRO A 42 2.92 -3.77 -2.50
N ALA A 43 2.14 -4.70 -3.07
CA ALA A 43 0.89 -4.39 -3.74
C ALA A 43 -0.15 -3.77 -2.79
N ALA A 44 -0.21 -4.18 -1.53
CA ALA A 44 -1.13 -3.59 -0.54
C ALA A 44 -0.62 -2.27 0.06
N GLN A 45 0.67 -1.97 -0.11
CA GLN A 45 1.30 -0.72 0.35
C GLN A 45 1.22 0.39 -0.70
N ASP A 46 0.90 0.03 -1.95
CA ASP A 46 0.69 0.97 -3.04
C ASP A 46 -0.58 1.81 -2.77
N PRO A 47 -0.50 3.16 -2.75
CA PRO A 47 -1.65 4.03 -2.58
C PRO A 47 -2.76 3.82 -3.62
N LEU A 48 -2.41 3.29 -4.79
CA LEU A 48 -3.34 3.01 -5.88
C LEU A 48 -3.92 1.58 -5.83
N SER A 49 -3.55 0.77 -4.84
CA SER A 49 -3.89 -0.66 -4.77
C SER A 49 -5.37 -1.01 -4.75
N ARG A 50 -6.26 -0.04 -4.47
CA ARG A 50 -7.70 -0.27 -4.22
C ARG A 50 -7.97 -1.41 -3.23
N ILE A 51 -7.07 -1.59 -2.25
CA ILE A 51 -7.20 -2.55 -1.15
C ILE A 51 -7.33 -1.81 0.16
N ILE A 52 -8.41 -2.09 0.91
CA ILE A 52 -8.57 -1.58 2.28
C ILE A 52 -8.41 -2.74 3.24
N ILE A 53 -7.56 -2.56 4.24
CA ILE A 53 -7.35 -3.50 5.33
C ILE A 53 -7.86 -2.89 6.63
N GLU A 54 -8.97 -3.41 7.15
CA GLU A 54 -9.57 -3.01 8.41
C GLU A 54 -9.25 -4.00 9.53
N GLU A 55 -9.85 -3.79 10.71
CA GLU A 55 -9.68 -4.68 11.86
C GLU A 55 -10.20 -6.10 11.57
N ASP A 56 -11.40 -6.18 10.98
CA ASP A 56 -12.15 -7.42 10.76
C ASP A 56 -12.50 -7.70 9.30
N ALA A 57 -12.04 -6.88 8.36
CA ALA A 57 -12.31 -7.07 6.94
C ALA A 57 -11.14 -6.64 6.05
N ILE A 58 -11.01 -7.29 4.89
CA ILE A 58 -10.15 -6.87 3.78
C ILE A 58 -11.00 -6.72 2.54
N TYR A 59 -10.98 -5.55 1.93
CA TYR A 59 -11.76 -5.20 0.76
C TYR A 59 -10.85 -5.15 -0.46
N PHE A 60 -11.23 -5.86 -1.53
CA PHE A 60 -10.49 -5.90 -2.78
C PHE A 60 -11.31 -5.25 -3.90
N GLY A 61 -10.77 -4.17 -4.49
CA GLY A 61 -11.34 -3.53 -5.69
C GLY A 61 -10.92 -4.17 -7.01
N HIS A 62 -10.45 -5.42 -6.98
CA HIS A 62 -9.82 -6.13 -8.10
C HIS A 62 -10.41 -7.53 -8.29
N GLY A 63 -10.31 -8.06 -9.52
CA GLY A 63 -10.74 -9.42 -9.85
C GLY A 63 -9.80 -10.50 -9.29
N LEU A 64 -10.26 -11.75 -9.25
CA LEU A 64 -9.47 -12.85 -8.69
C LEU A 64 -8.12 -13.07 -9.39
N MET A 65 -8.05 -12.84 -10.71
CA MET A 65 -6.79 -12.95 -11.46
C MET A 65 -5.76 -11.91 -11.00
N GLU A 66 -6.19 -10.67 -10.79
CA GLU A 66 -5.35 -9.58 -10.30
C GLU A 66 -4.90 -9.82 -8.86
N ILE A 67 -5.82 -10.30 -8.01
CA ILE A 67 -5.51 -10.69 -6.63
C ILE A 67 -4.49 -11.84 -6.61
N ASN A 68 -4.65 -12.85 -7.46
CA ASN A 68 -3.70 -13.97 -7.56
C ASN A 68 -2.33 -13.54 -8.05
N ALA A 69 -2.29 -12.57 -8.96
CA ALA A 69 -1.05 -12.00 -9.46
C ALA A 69 -0.28 -11.27 -8.35
N ALA A 70 -0.97 -10.42 -7.59
CA ALA A 70 -0.38 -9.60 -6.53
C ALA A 70 -0.09 -10.39 -5.23
N PHE A 71 -0.86 -11.44 -4.95
CA PHE A 71 -0.78 -12.24 -3.72
C PHE A 71 -0.65 -13.73 -4.02
N PRO A 72 0.45 -14.19 -4.66
CA PRO A 72 0.57 -15.56 -5.15
C PRO A 72 0.59 -16.63 -4.04
N GLN A 73 0.83 -16.26 -2.78
CA GLN A 73 0.74 -17.18 -1.65
C GLN A 73 -0.66 -17.21 -1.03
N LEU A 74 -1.55 -16.27 -1.35
CA LEU A 74 -2.90 -16.19 -0.81
C LEU A 74 -3.68 -17.52 -0.94
N PRO A 75 -3.59 -18.27 -2.06
CA PRO A 75 -4.21 -19.59 -2.14
C PRO A 75 -3.72 -20.55 -1.05
N ASN A 76 -2.43 -20.50 -0.66
CA ASN A 76 -1.90 -21.33 0.43
C ASN A 76 -2.45 -20.94 1.81
N PHE A 77 -2.99 -19.73 1.98
CA PHE A 77 -3.64 -19.30 3.22
C PHE A 77 -5.15 -19.56 3.24
N ILE A 78 -5.79 -19.64 2.07
CA ILE A 78 -7.26 -19.73 1.95
C ILE A 78 -7.72 -21.16 1.59
N LEU A 79 -6.89 -21.93 0.91
CA LEU A 79 -7.20 -23.27 0.45
C LEU A 79 -6.63 -24.33 1.42
N VAL A 80 -7.49 -25.03 2.15
CA VAL A 80 -7.11 -26.16 3.04
C VAL A 80 -6.45 -27.32 2.26
N ARG A 81 -6.56 -27.33 0.93
CA ARG A 81 -5.79 -28.19 0.02
C ARG A 81 -5.10 -27.32 -1.03
N PRO A 82 -3.81 -27.54 -1.36
CA PRO A 82 -3.10 -26.76 -2.35
C PRO A 82 -3.66 -27.04 -3.75
N THR A 83 -4.65 -26.27 -4.19
CA THR A 83 -4.97 -26.16 -5.62
C THR A 83 -4.21 -24.95 -6.18
N LYS A 84 -3.85 -25.01 -7.47
CA LYS A 84 -3.03 -23.99 -8.12
C LYS A 84 -3.81 -22.72 -8.50
N SER A 85 -5.10 -22.61 -8.17
CA SER A 85 -5.94 -21.49 -8.60
C SER A 85 -6.99 -21.10 -7.56
N PHE A 86 -7.15 -19.79 -7.36
CA PHE A 86 -8.23 -19.18 -6.60
C PHE A 86 -9.24 -18.62 -7.62
N SER A 87 -10.37 -19.31 -7.79
CA SER A 87 -11.42 -19.05 -8.78
C SER A 87 -12.80 -19.08 -8.13
N GLU A 88 -13.84 -18.60 -8.83
CA GLU A 88 -15.22 -18.62 -8.31
C GLU A 88 -15.73 -20.04 -8.06
N ASP A 89 -15.53 -20.97 -8.99
CA ASP A 89 -15.86 -22.38 -8.80
C ASP A 89 -15.24 -22.97 -7.54
N ASN A 90 -14.00 -22.58 -7.25
CA ASN A 90 -13.26 -22.98 -6.07
C ASN A 90 -13.86 -22.30 -4.81
N ILE A 91 -14.25 -21.02 -4.90
CA ILE A 91 -14.95 -20.29 -3.82
C ILE A 91 -16.26 -20.98 -3.44
N GLU A 92 -17.05 -21.37 -4.42
CA GLU A 92 -18.36 -21.99 -4.22
C GLU A 92 -18.27 -23.46 -3.81
N SER A 93 -17.37 -24.24 -4.43
CA SER A 93 -17.28 -25.70 -4.22
C SER A 93 -16.65 -26.09 -2.89
N TYR A 94 -15.68 -25.30 -2.39
CA TYR A 94 -14.95 -25.64 -1.17
C TYR A 94 -15.41 -24.87 0.07
N GLY A 95 -16.26 -23.85 -0.10
CA GLY A 95 -16.78 -23.02 0.98
C GLY A 95 -15.65 -22.38 1.78
N TYR A 96 -15.06 -21.29 1.29
CA TYR A 96 -13.94 -20.63 1.99
C TYR A 96 -14.39 -19.89 3.24
N ASN A 97 -14.62 -20.66 4.28
CA ASN A 97 -14.26 -20.27 5.62
C ASN A 97 -12.80 -20.68 5.78
N THR A 98 -11.89 -19.71 5.80
CA THR A 98 -10.68 -19.88 6.63
C THR A 98 -11.12 -20.20 8.06
N GLN A 99 -10.21 -20.51 8.98
CA GLN A 99 -10.64 -20.92 10.33
C GLN A 99 -11.58 -19.90 11.00
N ASP A 100 -11.44 -18.61 10.66
CA ASP A 100 -12.17 -17.51 11.27
C ASP A 100 -12.50 -16.35 10.30
N ALA A 101 -12.51 -16.57 8.98
CA ALA A 101 -12.98 -15.58 8.00
C ALA A 101 -13.58 -16.20 6.73
N ARG A 102 -14.52 -15.48 6.10
CA ARG A 102 -15.22 -15.87 4.87
C ARG A 102 -15.00 -14.88 3.73
N ILE A 103 -14.98 -15.37 2.50
CA ILE A 103 -15.02 -14.49 1.31
C ILE A 103 -16.48 -14.19 0.96
N LEU A 104 -16.77 -12.92 0.74
CA LEU A 104 -18.05 -12.41 0.29
C LEU A 104 -17.88 -11.74 -1.06
N THR A 105 -18.69 -12.15 -2.04
CA THR A 105 -18.81 -11.46 -3.32
C THR A 105 -19.84 -10.34 -3.17
N ARG A 106 -19.44 -9.09 -3.39
CA ARG A 106 -20.33 -7.93 -3.26
C ARG A 106 -21.02 -7.58 -4.56
N ASN A 107 -20.34 -7.78 -5.69
CA ASN A 107 -20.86 -7.58 -7.03
C ASN A 107 -20.66 -8.86 -7.85
N PRO A 108 -21.63 -9.80 -7.86
CA PRO A 108 -21.48 -11.09 -8.51
C PRO A 108 -21.15 -10.96 -10.00
N ILE A 109 -20.13 -11.70 -10.48
CA ILE A 109 -19.70 -11.66 -11.88
C ILE A 109 -20.87 -12.02 -12.83
N GLU A 110 -21.69 -13.00 -12.47
CA GLU A 110 -22.85 -13.40 -13.29
C GLU A 110 -23.85 -12.25 -13.49
N ALA A 111 -24.12 -11.47 -12.45
CA ALA A 111 -25.02 -10.32 -12.55
C ALA A 111 -24.44 -9.24 -13.49
N GLN A 112 -23.13 -8.99 -13.40
CA GLN A 112 -22.44 -8.06 -14.29
C GLN A 112 -22.45 -8.57 -15.74
N GLN A 113 -22.22 -9.87 -15.96
CA GLN A 113 -22.28 -10.49 -17.28
C GLN A 113 -23.68 -10.37 -17.91
N ASN A 114 -24.73 -10.66 -17.14
CA ASN A 114 -26.10 -10.56 -17.63
C ASN A 114 -26.44 -9.12 -18.04
N HIS A 115 -26.06 -8.14 -17.23
CA HIS A 115 -26.25 -6.73 -17.56
C HIS A 115 -25.47 -6.32 -18.81
N LEU A 116 -24.19 -6.70 -18.89
CA LEU A 116 -23.33 -6.35 -20.02
C LEU A 116 -23.81 -6.98 -21.34
N LYS A 117 -24.32 -8.23 -21.29
CA LYS A 117 -24.94 -8.88 -22.45
C LYS A 117 -26.21 -8.18 -22.92
N GLU A 118 -27.04 -7.72 -21.98
CA GLU A 118 -28.24 -6.96 -22.32
C GLU A 118 -27.88 -5.63 -23.01
N GLU A 119 -26.95 -4.86 -22.43
CA GLU A 119 -26.46 -3.61 -23.02
C GLU A 119 -25.83 -3.84 -24.41
N ALA A 120 -24.96 -4.84 -24.52
CA ALA A 120 -24.31 -5.19 -25.77
C ALA A 120 -25.30 -5.64 -26.84
N GLY A 121 -26.25 -6.51 -26.48
CA GLY A 121 -27.30 -6.97 -27.40
C GLY A 121 -28.14 -5.81 -27.93
N ASN A 122 -28.53 -4.88 -27.05
CA ASN A 122 -29.24 -3.67 -27.45
C ASN A 122 -28.39 -2.79 -28.37
N PHE A 123 -27.11 -2.57 -28.02
CA PHE A 123 -26.19 -1.78 -28.84
C PHE A 123 -26.05 -2.35 -30.26
N PHE A 124 -25.69 -3.63 -30.39
CA PHE A 124 -25.46 -4.25 -31.71
C PHE A 124 -26.74 -4.44 -32.52
N SER A 125 -27.91 -4.54 -31.89
CA SER A 125 -29.20 -4.55 -32.60
C SER A 125 -29.47 -3.23 -33.35
N THR A 126 -28.86 -2.13 -32.89
CA THR A 126 -29.01 -0.79 -33.48
C THR A 126 -27.80 -0.35 -34.32
N LEU A 127 -26.70 -1.12 -34.28
CA LEU A 127 -25.48 -0.78 -35.00
C LEU A 127 -25.74 -0.87 -36.52
N PRO A 128 -25.56 0.22 -37.29
CA PRO A 128 -25.81 0.19 -38.71
C PRO A 128 -24.79 -0.74 -39.39
N LYS A 129 -25.28 -1.63 -40.25
CA LYS A 129 -24.44 -2.47 -41.09
C LYS A 129 -23.60 -1.60 -42.02
N LYS A 130 -22.29 -1.65 -41.85
CA LYS A 130 -21.31 -0.96 -42.69
C LYS A 130 -20.77 -1.92 -43.73
N GLN A 131 -20.44 -1.39 -44.91
CA GLN A 131 -19.72 -2.17 -45.91
C GLN A 131 -18.30 -2.45 -45.41
N PRO A 132 -17.74 -3.65 -45.67
CA PRO A 132 -16.35 -3.95 -45.36
C PRO A 132 -15.42 -2.93 -46.03
N LEU A 133 -14.39 -2.50 -45.30
CA LEU A 133 -13.36 -1.65 -45.88
C LEU A 133 -12.57 -2.41 -46.93
N SER A 134 -12.19 -1.72 -48.00
CA SER A 134 -11.33 -2.30 -49.03
C SER A 134 -9.91 -1.76 -48.88
N VAL A 135 -8.99 -2.61 -48.42
CA VAL A 135 -7.56 -2.31 -48.45
C VAL A 135 -7.08 -2.29 -49.89
N THR A 136 -6.43 -1.20 -50.30
CA THR A 136 -5.97 -1.01 -51.68
C THR A 136 -4.89 -2.02 -52.08
N ASN A 137 -4.84 -2.36 -53.37
CA ASN A 137 -3.79 -3.24 -53.91
C ASN A 137 -2.37 -2.70 -53.69
N SER A 138 -2.22 -1.37 -53.60
CA SER A 138 -0.91 -0.76 -53.31
C SER A 138 -0.38 -1.15 -51.93
N ILE A 139 -1.25 -1.24 -50.92
CA ILE A 139 -0.89 -1.68 -49.57
C ILE A 139 -0.70 -3.20 -49.53
N LYS A 140 -1.56 -3.96 -50.21
CA LYS A 140 -1.46 -5.44 -50.29
C LYS A 140 -0.14 -5.93 -50.92
N ASN A 141 0.47 -5.11 -51.77
CA ASN A 141 1.74 -5.44 -52.44
C ASN A 141 2.99 -5.02 -51.63
N LEU A 142 2.82 -4.39 -50.46
CA LEU A 142 3.95 -4.09 -49.58
C LEU A 142 4.43 -5.37 -48.88
N HIS A 143 5.75 -5.52 -48.74
CA HIS A 143 6.35 -6.71 -48.14
C HIS A 143 6.86 -6.49 -46.72
N GLN A 144 7.12 -5.24 -46.32
CA GLN A 144 7.66 -4.93 -45.00
C GLN A 144 6.50 -4.65 -44.02
N PRO A 145 6.39 -5.39 -42.89
CA PRO A 145 5.31 -5.22 -41.92
C PRO A 145 5.11 -3.78 -41.43
N GLN A 146 6.22 -3.09 -41.16
CA GLN A 146 6.23 -1.68 -40.74
C GLN A 146 5.62 -0.74 -41.78
N ASP A 147 5.84 -1.01 -43.07
CA ASP A 147 5.37 -0.14 -44.16
C ASP A 147 3.89 -0.37 -44.42
N ILE A 148 3.43 -1.63 -44.28
CA ILE A 148 2.00 -1.97 -44.28
C ILE A 148 1.29 -1.20 -43.17
N LEU A 149 1.74 -1.33 -41.92
CA LEU A 149 1.09 -0.67 -40.77
C LEU A 149 1.07 0.85 -40.90
N CYS A 150 2.18 1.45 -41.33
CA CYS A 150 2.24 2.90 -41.56
C CYS A 150 1.31 3.35 -42.70
N SER A 151 1.24 2.60 -43.80
CA SER A 151 0.39 2.94 -44.94
C SER A 151 -1.10 2.80 -44.63
N LEU A 152 -1.49 1.83 -43.79
CA LEU A 152 -2.85 1.72 -43.27
C LEU A 152 -3.20 2.95 -42.43
N LEU A 153 -2.31 3.36 -41.53
CA LEU A 153 -2.51 4.57 -40.72
C LEU A 153 -2.50 5.85 -41.55
N ASP A 154 -1.87 5.90 -42.72
CA ASP A 154 -1.93 7.08 -43.58
C ASP A 154 -3.34 7.32 -44.17
N SER A 155 -4.13 6.27 -44.33
CA SER A 155 -5.47 6.34 -44.94
C SER A 155 -6.62 6.11 -43.96
N ASN A 156 -6.33 5.75 -42.70
CA ASN A 156 -7.33 5.40 -41.70
C ASN A 156 -6.97 5.98 -40.32
N ASP A 157 -7.98 6.40 -39.57
CA ASP A 157 -7.80 6.89 -38.19
C ASP A 157 -7.54 5.75 -37.20
N THR A 158 -7.99 4.54 -37.54
CA THR A 158 -7.86 3.37 -36.68
C THR A 158 -7.41 2.15 -37.46
N VAL A 159 -6.67 1.25 -36.82
CA VAL A 159 -6.27 -0.06 -37.35
C VAL A 159 -6.50 -1.12 -36.28
N ALA A 160 -7.09 -2.26 -36.66
CA ALA A 160 -7.26 -3.40 -35.76
C ALA A 160 -6.18 -4.44 -36.04
N ILE A 161 -5.43 -4.80 -35.00
CA ILE A 161 -4.39 -5.83 -35.03
C ILE A 161 -4.90 -7.01 -34.21
N GLY A 162 -5.21 -8.09 -34.93
CA GLY A 162 -5.51 -9.40 -34.40
C GLY A 162 -4.24 -10.10 -33.94
N GLU A 163 -4.28 -10.66 -32.74
CA GLU A 163 -3.16 -11.38 -32.16
C GLU A 163 -3.54 -12.80 -31.71
N ILE A 164 -2.54 -13.67 -31.70
CA ILE A 164 -2.58 -14.97 -31.04
C ILE A 164 -1.81 -14.82 -29.73
N HIS A 165 -2.44 -15.17 -28.61
CA HIS A 165 -1.96 -14.80 -27.28
C HIS A 165 -0.50 -15.22 -27.01
N THR A 166 -0.10 -16.41 -27.48
CA THR A 166 1.23 -17.00 -27.28
C THR A 166 2.29 -16.47 -28.25
N TYR A 167 1.88 -15.75 -29.29
CA TYR A 167 2.79 -15.25 -30.34
C TYR A 167 3.39 -13.90 -29.96
N LYS A 168 4.65 -13.71 -30.37
CA LYS A 168 5.45 -12.51 -30.06
C LYS A 168 5.41 -11.47 -31.17
N SER A 169 5.27 -11.90 -32.41
CA SER A 169 5.26 -11.09 -33.64
C SER A 169 4.26 -9.92 -33.61
N SER A 170 3.03 -10.17 -33.15
CA SER A 170 1.98 -9.14 -33.00
C SER A 170 2.35 -8.04 -32.00
N LYS A 171 3.13 -8.39 -30.96
CA LYS A 171 3.64 -7.44 -29.97
C LYS A 171 4.89 -6.74 -30.54
N LYS A 172 5.75 -7.48 -31.22
CA LYS A 172 6.97 -7.00 -31.89
C LYS A 172 6.68 -5.89 -32.90
N ILE A 173 5.72 -6.08 -33.80
CA ILE A 173 5.39 -5.05 -34.82
C ILE A 173 5.02 -3.72 -34.18
N LEU A 174 4.31 -3.74 -33.04
CA LEU A 174 3.96 -2.53 -32.29
C LEU A 174 5.16 -1.95 -31.54
N ILE A 175 5.89 -2.78 -30.79
CA ILE A 175 7.01 -2.34 -29.95
C ILE A 175 8.12 -1.71 -30.79
N ASP A 176 8.50 -2.35 -31.89
CA ASP A 176 9.57 -1.90 -32.78
C ASP A 176 9.19 -0.60 -33.50
N ASN A 177 7.90 -0.36 -33.73
CA ASN A 177 7.43 0.78 -34.49
C ASN A 177 6.75 1.87 -33.63
N MET A 178 6.66 1.70 -32.31
CA MET A 178 5.86 2.56 -31.43
C MET A 178 6.17 4.06 -31.59
N LYS A 179 7.46 4.40 -31.75
CA LYS A 179 7.89 5.78 -32.02
C LYS A 179 7.34 6.32 -33.34
N LYS A 180 7.46 5.54 -34.42
CA LYS A 180 6.94 5.89 -35.75
C LYS A 180 5.42 5.97 -35.76
N LEU A 181 4.74 5.11 -34.99
CA LEU A 181 3.29 5.16 -34.78
C LEU A 181 2.89 6.47 -34.11
N LYS A 182 3.63 6.92 -33.08
CA LYS A 182 3.40 8.23 -32.46
C LYS A 182 3.59 9.37 -33.46
N GLU A 183 4.65 9.31 -34.27
CA GLU A 183 4.91 10.31 -35.33
C GLU A 183 3.80 10.35 -36.39
N LYS A 184 3.10 9.23 -36.62
CA LYS A 184 1.90 9.13 -37.48
C LYS A 184 0.60 9.61 -36.82
N GLY A 185 0.67 10.08 -35.57
CA GLY A 185 -0.47 10.60 -34.82
C GLY A 185 -1.25 9.56 -34.02
N VAL A 186 -0.69 8.35 -33.81
CA VAL A 186 -1.29 7.37 -32.89
C VAL A 186 -1.09 7.83 -31.46
N ASP A 187 -2.18 8.10 -30.75
CA ASP A 187 -2.13 8.55 -29.36
C ASP A 187 -2.58 7.47 -28.37
N VAL A 188 -3.30 6.45 -28.85
CA VAL A 188 -3.94 5.43 -28.01
C VAL A 188 -3.76 4.03 -28.61
N VAL A 189 -3.50 3.05 -27.76
CA VAL A 189 -3.76 1.64 -28.03
C VAL A 189 -4.90 1.16 -27.13
N TYR A 190 -5.98 0.67 -27.73
CA TYR A 190 -7.03 -0.07 -27.05
C TYR A 190 -6.57 -1.52 -26.89
N LEU A 191 -6.44 -1.98 -25.64
CA LEU A 191 -5.72 -3.21 -25.31
C LEU A 191 -6.64 -4.26 -24.68
N GLU A 192 -6.78 -5.42 -25.33
CA GLU A 192 -7.39 -6.63 -24.74
C GLU A 192 -6.56 -7.17 -23.57
N HIS A 193 -7.18 -7.98 -22.71
CA HIS A 193 -6.57 -8.65 -21.55
C HIS A 193 -6.26 -7.72 -20.38
N VAL A 194 -6.72 -6.48 -20.41
CA VAL A 194 -6.60 -5.54 -19.30
C VAL A 194 -7.97 -4.92 -19.00
N PHE A 195 -8.23 -4.63 -17.72
CA PHE A 195 -9.58 -4.43 -17.20
C PHE A 195 -9.92 -2.95 -17.01
N TYR A 196 -10.96 -2.47 -17.69
CA TYR A 196 -11.40 -1.08 -17.61
C TYR A 196 -11.97 -0.73 -16.24
N ASP A 197 -12.74 -1.63 -15.64
CA ASP A 197 -13.40 -1.47 -14.35
C ASP A 197 -12.43 -1.44 -13.14
N SER A 198 -11.35 -2.23 -13.18
CA SER A 198 -10.38 -2.30 -12.07
C SER A 198 -9.03 -1.62 -12.33
N GLN A 199 -8.61 -1.44 -13.59
CA GLN A 199 -7.24 -1.00 -13.92
C GLN A 199 -7.17 0.36 -14.62
N LYS A 200 -8.29 0.97 -15.06
CA LYS A 200 -8.27 2.26 -15.78
C LYS A 200 -7.54 3.36 -14.99
N ASP A 201 -7.82 3.51 -13.71
CA ASP A 201 -7.15 4.51 -12.85
C ASP A 201 -5.66 4.21 -12.67
N LEU A 202 -5.27 2.93 -12.64
CA LEU A 202 -3.86 2.52 -12.57
C LEU A 202 -3.12 2.91 -13.85
N PHE A 203 -3.75 2.68 -15.01
CA PHE A 203 -3.21 3.12 -16.28
C PHE A 203 -3.13 4.65 -16.36
N ASP A 204 -4.18 5.37 -15.98
CA ASP A 204 -4.18 6.84 -15.99
C ASP A 204 -3.07 7.42 -15.10
N ALA A 205 -2.89 6.88 -13.90
CA ALA A 205 -1.81 7.28 -13.00
C ALA A 205 -0.43 6.97 -13.59
N TYR A 206 -0.25 5.78 -14.17
CA TYR A 206 0.98 5.40 -14.84
C TYR A 206 1.30 6.32 -16.02
N PHE A 207 0.33 6.56 -16.91
CA PHE A 207 0.50 7.39 -18.10
C PHE A 207 0.62 8.89 -17.80
N SER A 208 0.15 9.36 -16.64
CA SER A 208 0.30 10.75 -16.20
C SER A 208 1.61 11.04 -15.45
N SER A 209 2.28 10.01 -14.91
CA SER A 209 3.54 10.14 -14.16
C SER A 209 4.78 10.23 -15.08
N ASP A 210 5.83 10.95 -14.69
CA ASP A 210 7.11 10.91 -15.44
C ASP A 210 7.94 9.62 -15.17
N SER A 211 7.51 8.80 -14.20
CA SER A 211 8.16 7.55 -13.85
C SER A 211 7.81 6.42 -14.84
N LEU A 212 8.76 5.52 -15.10
CA LEU A 212 8.50 4.24 -15.76
C LEU A 212 8.13 3.13 -14.77
N GLU A 213 8.10 3.42 -13.46
CA GLU A 213 7.57 2.49 -12.46
C GLU A 213 6.05 2.37 -12.60
N LEU A 214 5.58 1.17 -12.95
CA LEU A 214 4.17 0.83 -12.95
C LEU A 214 3.63 0.73 -11.51
N PRO A 215 2.35 1.09 -11.28
CA PRO A 215 1.63 0.68 -10.08
C PRO A 215 1.76 -0.83 -9.85
N VAL A 216 1.95 -1.25 -8.60
CA VAL A 216 2.39 -2.62 -8.28
C VAL A 216 1.35 -3.65 -8.72
N MET A 217 0.07 -3.39 -8.45
CA MET A 217 -1.04 -4.25 -8.88
C MET A 217 -1.04 -4.47 -10.40
N LEU A 218 -0.84 -3.40 -11.18
CA LEU A 218 -0.82 -3.46 -12.64
C LEU A 218 0.40 -4.23 -13.16
N LYS A 219 1.58 -3.98 -12.56
CA LYS A 219 2.82 -4.69 -12.91
C LYS A 219 2.69 -6.19 -12.68
N ASP A 220 2.26 -6.58 -11.49
CA ASP A 220 2.14 -7.99 -11.10
C ASP A 220 1.14 -8.71 -12.01
N TYR A 221 0.02 -8.05 -12.36
CA TYR A 221 -0.95 -8.57 -13.30
C TYR A 221 -0.38 -8.77 -14.71
N LEU A 222 0.31 -7.78 -15.28
CA LEU A 222 0.92 -7.92 -16.62
C LEU A 222 1.99 -9.02 -16.65
N GLN A 223 2.78 -9.17 -15.59
CA GLN A 223 3.74 -10.28 -15.46
C GLN A 223 3.06 -11.63 -15.32
N TYR A 224 1.93 -11.69 -14.62
CA TYR A 224 1.09 -12.88 -14.54
C TYR A 224 0.53 -13.26 -15.92
N LEU A 225 0.02 -12.28 -16.67
CA LEU A 225 -0.50 -12.45 -18.02
C LEU A 225 0.59 -12.98 -18.99
N ASP A 226 1.76 -12.35 -18.98
CA ASP A 226 2.88 -12.73 -19.83
C ASP A 226 3.37 -14.16 -19.58
N ARG A 227 3.37 -14.60 -18.31
CA ARG A 227 3.69 -16.00 -17.97
C ARG A 227 2.57 -16.95 -18.40
N GLY A 228 1.31 -16.55 -18.20
CA GLY A 228 0.14 -17.34 -18.61
C GLY A 228 0.15 -17.67 -20.10
N PHE A 229 0.62 -16.74 -20.94
CA PHE A 229 0.76 -16.92 -22.38
C PHE A 229 2.15 -17.38 -22.85
N ASN A 230 3.03 -17.80 -21.94
CA ASN A 230 4.40 -18.26 -22.25
C ASN A 230 5.27 -17.21 -23.00
N LEU A 231 4.97 -15.92 -22.84
CA LEU A 231 5.74 -14.81 -23.41
C LEU A 231 6.97 -14.46 -22.55
N SER A 232 6.94 -14.85 -21.27
CA SER A 232 8.08 -14.81 -20.35
C SER A 232 8.25 -16.15 -19.61
N LYS A 233 9.50 -16.53 -19.33
CA LYS A 233 9.84 -17.77 -18.60
C LYS A 233 9.73 -17.62 -17.07
N SER A 234 9.69 -16.38 -16.57
CA SER A 234 9.75 -16.05 -15.15
C SER A 234 9.14 -14.64 -14.95
N ASN A 235 9.44 -13.97 -13.84
CA ASN A 235 9.11 -12.56 -13.66
C ASN A 235 10.11 -11.62 -14.37
N ASP A 236 11.02 -12.16 -15.18
CA ASP A 236 11.95 -11.38 -15.98
C ASP A 236 11.21 -10.61 -17.08
N PHE A 237 11.71 -9.41 -17.38
CA PHE A 237 11.15 -8.58 -18.42
C PHE A 237 11.45 -9.17 -19.82
N SER A 238 10.38 -9.43 -20.57
CA SER A 238 10.41 -9.85 -21.95
C SER A 238 9.89 -8.70 -22.81
N PRO A 239 10.66 -8.18 -23.78
CA PRO A 239 10.19 -7.04 -24.59
C PRO A 239 8.91 -7.34 -25.36
N TYR A 240 8.85 -8.46 -26.10
CA TYR A 240 7.68 -8.82 -26.91
C TYR A 240 6.62 -9.53 -26.05
N SER A 241 6.07 -8.77 -25.11
CA SER A 241 5.05 -9.20 -24.15
C SER A 241 4.03 -8.09 -23.94
N PHE A 242 2.95 -8.34 -23.20
CA PHE A 242 1.98 -7.31 -22.85
C PHE A 242 2.60 -6.25 -21.92
N LEU A 243 3.41 -6.67 -20.95
CA LEU A 243 4.17 -5.72 -20.13
C LEU A 243 5.10 -4.85 -20.99
N GLY A 244 5.85 -5.47 -21.91
CA GLY A 244 6.77 -4.74 -22.77
C GLY A 244 6.05 -3.77 -23.72
N LEU A 245 4.87 -4.13 -24.23
CA LEU A 245 4.02 -3.25 -25.02
C LEU A 245 3.57 -2.02 -24.20
N VAL A 246 3.08 -2.23 -22.98
CA VAL A 246 2.65 -1.13 -22.08
C VAL A 246 3.81 -0.20 -21.73
N VAL A 247 4.99 -0.75 -21.42
CA VAL A 247 6.19 0.05 -21.13
C VAL A 247 6.64 0.85 -22.37
N GLN A 248 6.63 0.23 -23.54
CA GLN A 248 7.04 0.91 -24.77
C GLN A 248 6.05 2.00 -25.18
N ALA A 249 4.74 1.75 -25.03
CA ALA A 249 3.71 2.75 -25.26
C ALA A 249 3.94 3.99 -24.37
N LYS A 250 4.27 3.78 -23.09
CA LYS A 250 4.64 4.86 -22.16
C LYS A 250 5.86 5.64 -22.62
N ARG A 251 6.96 4.96 -22.99
CA ARG A 251 8.18 5.60 -23.51
C ARG A 251 7.93 6.48 -24.73
N CYS A 252 6.99 6.09 -25.58
CA CYS A 252 6.64 6.81 -26.80
C CYS A 252 5.46 7.79 -26.64
N GLY A 253 4.90 7.95 -25.44
CA GLY A 253 3.77 8.87 -25.21
C GLY A 253 2.47 8.43 -25.90
N ILE A 254 2.24 7.12 -26.00
CA ILE A 254 0.99 6.51 -26.47
C ILE A 254 0.28 5.92 -25.25
N ARG A 255 -0.96 6.33 -24.98
CA ARG A 255 -1.73 5.82 -23.84
C ARG A 255 -2.28 4.43 -24.13
N ILE A 256 -2.55 3.68 -23.05
CA ILE A 256 -3.30 2.43 -23.12
C ILE A 256 -4.70 2.67 -22.59
N ILE A 257 -5.71 2.22 -23.32
CA ILE A 257 -7.10 2.20 -22.87
C ILE A 257 -7.54 0.74 -22.77
N PRO A 258 -7.85 0.24 -21.57
CA PRO A 258 -8.39 -1.11 -21.42
C PRO A 258 -9.73 -1.28 -22.12
N ILE A 259 -9.96 -2.47 -22.69
CA ILE A 259 -11.23 -2.80 -23.37
C ILE A 259 -11.86 -4.10 -22.90
N ASP A 260 -11.24 -4.81 -21.95
CA ASP A 260 -11.91 -5.87 -21.21
C ASP A 260 -12.50 -5.34 -19.90
N THR A 261 -13.37 -6.15 -19.31
CA THR A 261 -13.86 -6.02 -17.92
C THR A 261 -13.63 -7.36 -17.22
N ILE A 262 -13.68 -7.37 -15.90
CA ILE A 262 -13.61 -8.63 -15.15
C ILE A 262 -14.75 -9.58 -15.56
N ALA A 263 -15.93 -9.03 -15.85
CA ALA A 263 -17.10 -9.78 -16.30
C ALA A 263 -16.91 -10.42 -17.69
N SER A 264 -16.51 -9.62 -18.70
CA SER A 264 -16.31 -10.10 -20.07
C SER A 264 -15.17 -11.11 -20.18
N TYR A 265 -14.12 -10.92 -19.38
CA TYR A 265 -12.93 -11.76 -19.43
C TYR A 265 -13.14 -13.10 -18.72
N SER A 266 -13.88 -13.13 -17.61
CA SER A 266 -14.18 -14.35 -16.86
C SER A 266 -14.95 -15.40 -17.69
N THR A 267 -15.73 -14.98 -18.69
CA THR A 267 -16.40 -15.89 -19.65
C THR A 267 -15.40 -16.60 -20.58
N GLY A 268 -14.28 -15.93 -20.91
CA GLY A 268 -13.20 -16.47 -21.74
C GLY A 268 -12.07 -17.14 -20.96
N SER A 269 -11.76 -16.73 -19.73
CA SER A 269 -10.67 -17.34 -18.95
C SER A 269 -10.94 -18.80 -18.63
N ALA A 270 -12.21 -19.21 -18.55
CA ALA A 270 -12.62 -20.61 -18.45
C ALA A 270 -12.18 -21.45 -19.67
N LEU A 271 -12.13 -20.87 -20.87
CA LEU A 271 -11.65 -21.51 -22.10
C LEU A 271 -10.13 -21.74 -22.07
N TYR A 272 -9.34 -20.75 -21.66
CA TYR A 272 -7.87 -20.83 -21.71
C TYR A 272 -7.25 -21.59 -20.53
N LEU A 273 -7.97 -21.71 -19.41
CA LEU A 273 -7.53 -22.44 -18.20
C LEU A 273 -8.19 -23.82 -18.05
N GLY A 274 -9.00 -24.27 -19.02
CA GLY A 274 -9.55 -25.62 -19.06
C GLY A 274 -10.66 -25.91 -18.04
N ALA A 275 -11.45 -24.91 -17.66
CA ALA A 275 -12.61 -25.12 -16.77
C ALA A 275 -13.79 -25.74 -17.55
N PRO A 276 -14.43 -26.81 -17.04
CA PRO A 276 -15.57 -27.44 -17.69
C PRO A 276 -16.82 -26.52 -17.66
N GLY A 277 -17.52 -26.40 -18.80
CA GLY A 277 -18.82 -25.69 -18.88
C GLY A 277 -18.87 -24.41 -19.71
N VAL A 278 -17.96 -24.24 -20.67
CA VAL A 278 -17.88 -23.03 -21.52
C VAL A 278 -19.22 -22.72 -22.20
N LYS A 279 -19.72 -21.52 -21.92
CA LYS A 279 -20.77 -20.84 -22.68
C LYS A 279 -20.11 -20.13 -23.87
N ASP A 280 -20.66 -20.40 -25.06
CA ASP A 280 -20.46 -19.79 -26.38
C ASP A 280 -19.36 -18.69 -26.53
N PRO A 281 -18.33 -18.88 -27.38
CA PRO A 281 -17.38 -17.82 -27.76
C PRO A 281 -18.04 -16.50 -28.19
N ALA A 282 -19.28 -16.55 -28.69
CA ALA A 282 -20.07 -15.39 -29.03
C ALA A 282 -20.39 -14.49 -27.81
N ASP A 283 -20.59 -15.04 -26.61
CA ASP A 283 -20.91 -14.24 -25.41
C ASP A 283 -19.72 -13.36 -25.00
N ARG A 284 -18.50 -13.90 -25.06
CA ARG A 284 -17.28 -13.12 -24.79
C ARG A 284 -17.12 -12.02 -25.83
N CYS A 285 -17.26 -12.36 -27.12
CA CYS A 285 -17.15 -11.40 -28.20
C CYS A 285 -18.21 -10.29 -28.05
N LEU A 286 -19.46 -10.65 -27.75
CA LEU A 286 -20.56 -9.72 -27.52
C LEU A 286 -20.21 -8.69 -26.44
N MET A 287 -19.76 -9.15 -25.27
CA MET A 287 -19.45 -8.26 -24.16
C MET A 287 -18.21 -7.40 -24.40
N MET A 288 -17.07 -8.00 -24.80
CA MET A 288 -15.82 -7.26 -24.98
C MET A 288 -15.91 -6.28 -26.15
N ASN A 289 -16.46 -6.70 -27.31
CA ASN A 289 -16.60 -5.81 -28.47
C ASN A 289 -17.49 -4.60 -28.14
N TYR A 290 -18.52 -4.78 -27.31
CA TYR A 290 -19.34 -3.68 -26.81
C TYR A 290 -18.52 -2.73 -25.92
N VAL A 291 -17.74 -3.24 -24.97
CA VAL A 291 -16.86 -2.42 -24.11
C VAL A 291 -15.84 -1.66 -24.96
N ALA A 292 -15.22 -2.30 -25.94
CA ALA A 292 -14.31 -1.66 -26.89
C ALA A 292 -15.01 -0.54 -27.67
N ALA A 293 -16.24 -0.77 -28.16
CA ALA A 293 -17.04 0.25 -28.83
C ALA A 293 -17.35 1.44 -27.93
N LYS A 294 -17.82 1.17 -26.71
CA LYS A 294 -18.18 2.18 -25.72
C LYS A 294 -16.96 3.06 -25.37
N ASN A 295 -15.86 2.43 -24.98
CA ASN A 295 -14.64 3.13 -24.59
C ASN A 295 -14.07 3.93 -25.77
N TYR A 296 -14.10 3.37 -26.99
CA TYR A 296 -13.68 4.10 -28.19
C TYR A 296 -14.56 5.32 -28.45
N MET A 297 -15.89 5.21 -28.34
CA MET A 297 -16.81 6.33 -28.56
C MET A 297 -16.64 7.44 -27.52
N GLU A 298 -16.43 7.08 -26.25
CA GLU A 298 -16.19 8.02 -25.15
C GLU A 298 -14.87 8.78 -25.34
N GLU A 299 -13.82 8.08 -25.77
CA GLU A 299 -12.47 8.62 -25.90
C GLU A 299 -12.16 9.17 -27.30
N LYS A 300 -13.02 8.98 -28.31
CA LYS A 300 -12.72 9.33 -29.71
C LYS A 300 -12.25 10.77 -29.91
N ARG A 301 -12.73 11.71 -29.09
CA ARG A 301 -12.35 13.13 -29.18
C ARG A 301 -10.99 13.45 -28.53
N SER A 302 -10.42 12.52 -27.77
CA SER A 302 -9.17 12.69 -27.01
C SER A 302 -7.91 12.25 -27.77
N HIS A 303 -8.05 11.68 -28.97
CA HIS A 303 -6.95 11.22 -29.82
C HIS A 303 -7.26 11.41 -31.30
N GLN A 304 -6.20 11.52 -32.12
CA GLN A 304 -6.36 11.58 -33.58
C GLN A 304 -6.45 10.18 -34.19
N LYS A 305 -5.49 9.32 -33.85
CA LYS A 305 -5.44 7.94 -34.33
C LYS A 305 -5.25 6.95 -33.20
N ALA A 306 -5.74 5.74 -33.41
CA ALA A 306 -5.63 4.67 -32.44
C ALA A 306 -5.39 3.30 -33.08
N ILE A 307 -4.85 2.39 -32.29
CA ILE A 307 -4.74 0.98 -32.64
C ILE A 307 -5.63 0.17 -31.70
N PHE A 308 -6.36 -0.79 -32.23
CA PHE A 308 -6.99 -1.83 -31.43
C PHE A 308 -6.07 -3.06 -31.46
N PHE A 309 -5.59 -3.49 -30.30
CA PHE A 309 -4.79 -4.70 -30.15
C PHE A 309 -5.62 -5.74 -29.41
N VAL A 310 -6.15 -6.70 -30.16
CA VAL A 310 -7.16 -7.66 -29.72
C VAL A 310 -6.85 -9.05 -30.26
N GLY A 311 -7.33 -10.10 -29.60
CA GLY A 311 -7.34 -11.46 -30.11
C GLY A 311 -8.02 -11.52 -31.48
N ALA A 312 -7.52 -12.41 -32.35
CA ALA A 312 -7.97 -12.47 -33.75
C ALA A 312 -9.50 -12.69 -33.91
N ASP A 313 -10.18 -13.26 -32.92
CA ASP A 313 -11.64 -13.44 -32.90
C ASP A 313 -12.45 -12.15 -32.76
N HIS A 314 -11.83 -11.08 -32.27
CA HIS A 314 -12.49 -9.79 -32.02
C HIS A 314 -12.38 -8.81 -33.20
N ILE A 315 -11.54 -9.08 -34.20
CA ILE A 315 -11.27 -8.12 -35.29
C ILE A 315 -12.48 -7.89 -36.20
N ASN A 316 -13.32 -8.92 -36.38
CA ASN A 316 -14.50 -8.90 -37.25
C ASN A 316 -15.56 -9.94 -36.81
N ASP A 317 -16.68 -10.02 -37.54
CA ASP A 317 -17.81 -10.90 -37.22
C ASP A 317 -17.69 -12.34 -37.74
N VAL A 318 -16.60 -12.70 -38.42
CA VAL A 318 -16.50 -13.94 -39.21
C VAL A 318 -16.57 -15.19 -38.34
N ASN A 319 -15.87 -15.20 -37.20
CA ASN A 319 -15.79 -16.39 -36.35
C ASN A 319 -16.89 -16.43 -35.27
N SER A 320 -17.16 -15.29 -34.62
CA SER A 320 -18.10 -15.21 -33.50
C SER A 320 -19.55 -14.93 -33.91
N GLY A 321 -19.78 -14.45 -35.13
CA GLY A 321 -21.08 -13.94 -35.57
C GLY A 321 -21.49 -12.61 -34.90
N ILE A 322 -20.63 -12.04 -34.06
CA ILE A 322 -20.83 -10.77 -33.38
C ILE A 322 -20.02 -9.69 -34.10
N PRO A 323 -20.59 -8.50 -34.39
CA PRO A 323 -19.83 -7.38 -34.94
C PRO A 323 -18.53 -7.13 -34.16
N GLY A 324 -17.40 -7.17 -34.87
CA GLY A 324 -16.06 -6.97 -34.34
C GLY A 324 -15.58 -5.54 -34.46
N ILE A 325 -14.29 -5.32 -34.21
CA ILE A 325 -13.69 -3.99 -34.27
C ILE A 325 -13.88 -3.34 -35.64
N THR A 326 -13.76 -4.08 -36.74
CA THR A 326 -13.95 -3.50 -38.08
C THR A 326 -15.39 -3.04 -38.32
N GLU A 327 -16.41 -3.80 -37.93
CA GLU A 327 -17.81 -3.40 -38.05
C GLU A 327 -18.13 -2.18 -37.18
N ILE A 328 -17.56 -2.10 -35.97
CA ILE A 328 -17.76 -0.98 -35.04
C ILE A 328 -17.11 0.29 -35.60
N THR A 329 -15.84 0.21 -35.94
CA THR A 329 -14.96 1.37 -36.11
C THR A 329 -14.69 1.74 -37.56
N GLN A 330 -14.94 0.83 -38.52
CA GLN A 330 -14.35 0.88 -39.86
C GLN A 330 -12.82 0.97 -39.77
N SER A 331 -12.21 -0.02 -39.11
CA SER A 331 -10.76 -0.21 -39.14
C SER A 331 -10.40 -1.30 -40.14
N PRO A 332 -9.37 -1.13 -40.99
CA PRO A 332 -8.74 -2.27 -41.62
C PRO A 332 -8.17 -3.22 -40.55
N THR A 333 -8.21 -4.50 -40.86
CA THR A 333 -7.80 -5.59 -39.96
C THR A 333 -6.51 -6.22 -40.45
N ILE A 334 -5.54 -6.36 -39.56
CA ILE A 334 -4.34 -7.17 -39.80
C ILE A 334 -4.27 -8.27 -38.76
N VAL A 335 -3.84 -9.47 -39.13
CA VAL A 335 -3.40 -10.49 -38.17
C VAL A 335 -1.90 -10.67 -38.34
N VAL A 336 -1.18 -10.75 -37.22
CA VAL A 336 0.27 -10.89 -37.22
C VAL A 336 0.64 -12.16 -36.46
N GLU A 337 1.32 -13.07 -37.15
CA GLU A 337 1.67 -14.39 -36.66
C GLU A 337 3.18 -14.63 -36.61
N ASP A 338 3.59 -15.49 -35.69
CA ASP A 338 4.98 -15.92 -35.62
C ASP A 338 5.28 -16.78 -36.86
N ASN A 339 6.43 -16.54 -37.49
CA ASN A 339 6.87 -17.34 -38.62
C ASN A 339 7.27 -18.74 -38.11
N ALA A 340 6.36 -19.70 -38.18
CA ALA A 340 6.63 -21.10 -37.85
C ALA A 340 7.26 -21.78 -39.07
N SER A 341 8.46 -22.34 -38.91
CA SER A 341 9.23 -22.94 -40.02
C SER A 341 8.56 -24.14 -40.68
N ASP A 342 7.51 -24.70 -40.06
CA ASP A 342 6.93 -26.00 -40.41
C ASP A 342 5.41 -25.95 -40.68
N GLU A 343 4.78 -24.76 -40.67
CA GLU A 343 3.34 -24.59 -40.95
C GLU A 343 3.10 -24.08 -42.37
N GLU A 344 2.02 -24.53 -43.01
CA GLU A 344 1.62 -24.04 -44.33
C GLU A 344 1.12 -22.60 -44.17
N GLU A 345 1.86 -21.62 -44.73
CA GLU A 345 1.49 -20.21 -44.66
C GLU A 345 0.06 -20.00 -45.19
N LEU A 346 -0.83 -19.55 -44.30
CA LEU A 346 -2.18 -19.22 -44.69
C LEU A 346 -2.17 -17.93 -45.51
N THR A 347 -3.21 -17.75 -46.32
CA THR A 347 -3.53 -16.44 -46.89
C THR A 347 -4.57 -15.77 -46.01
N ALA A 348 -4.67 -14.44 -46.11
CA ALA A 348 -5.74 -13.67 -45.47
C ALA A 348 -7.14 -14.26 -45.72
N GLY A 349 -7.42 -14.80 -46.92
CA GLY A 349 -8.73 -15.39 -47.25
C GLY A 349 -8.98 -16.81 -46.72
N THR A 350 -7.91 -17.54 -46.38
CA THR A 350 -8.00 -18.92 -45.85
C THR A 350 -7.82 -18.97 -44.33
N HIS A 351 -7.34 -17.89 -43.72
CA HIS A 351 -7.24 -17.74 -42.28
C HIS A 351 -8.63 -17.80 -41.61
N PRO A 352 -8.80 -18.48 -40.46
CA PRO A 352 -10.10 -18.62 -39.79
C PRO A 352 -10.81 -17.28 -39.53
N ASN A 353 -10.05 -16.28 -39.09
CA ASN A 353 -10.55 -14.93 -38.82
C ASN A 353 -10.61 -14.00 -40.04
N LYS A 354 -10.17 -14.46 -41.22
CA LYS A 354 -10.22 -13.71 -42.49
C LYS A 354 -9.87 -12.21 -42.39
N PRO A 355 -8.67 -11.83 -41.90
CA PRO A 355 -8.27 -10.42 -41.84
C PRO A 355 -8.13 -9.82 -43.24
N ASP A 356 -8.03 -8.49 -43.35
CA ASP A 356 -7.72 -7.84 -44.63
C ASP A 356 -6.30 -8.16 -45.10
N LEU A 357 -5.37 -8.28 -44.14
CA LEU A 357 -3.97 -8.63 -44.36
C LEU A 357 -3.50 -9.63 -43.28
N LEU A 358 -2.69 -10.60 -43.69
CA LEU A 358 -2.02 -11.54 -42.80
C LEU A 358 -0.51 -11.35 -42.96
N ILE A 359 0.20 -11.26 -41.84
CA ILE A 359 1.63 -10.96 -41.80
C ILE A 359 2.33 -12.00 -40.92
N TYR A 360 3.35 -12.65 -41.47
CA TYR A 360 4.26 -13.52 -40.70
C TYR A 360 5.54 -12.77 -40.35
N MET A 361 6.00 -12.87 -39.10
CA MET A 361 7.25 -12.24 -38.65
C MET A 361 8.07 -13.18 -37.77
N ASP A 362 9.39 -13.08 -37.87
CA ASP A 362 10.27 -13.72 -36.89
C ASP A 362 10.14 -13.07 -35.50
N THR A 363 10.59 -13.79 -34.49
CA THR A 363 10.52 -13.35 -33.09
C THR A 363 11.86 -12.87 -32.54
N THR A 364 12.82 -12.58 -33.42
CA THR A 364 14.15 -12.10 -33.02
C THR A 364 14.07 -10.69 -32.43
N LEU A 365 14.85 -10.47 -31.36
CA LEU A 365 14.91 -9.16 -30.72
C LEU A 365 15.57 -8.13 -31.63
N SER A 366 14.84 -7.07 -31.95
CA SER A 366 15.33 -5.85 -32.59
C SER A 366 16.27 -5.09 -31.66
N GLU A 367 16.99 -4.10 -32.19
CA GLU A 367 17.77 -3.18 -31.35
C GLU A 367 16.86 -2.35 -30.45
N GLU A 368 15.70 -1.90 -30.95
CA GLU A 368 14.67 -1.21 -30.17
C GLU A 368 14.20 -2.04 -28.96
N ALA A 369 13.96 -3.34 -29.15
CA ALA A 369 13.54 -4.24 -28.08
C ALA A 369 14.66 -4.52 -27.06
N LYS A 370 15.91 -4.63 -27.52
CA LYS A 370 17.08 -4.76 -26.62
C LYS A 370 17.28 -3.50 -25.79
N GLN A 371 17.13 -2.33 -26.40
CA GLN A 371 17.22 -1.04 -25.71
C GLN A 371 16.09 -0.89 -24.68
N LEU A 372 14.85 -1.23 -25.05
CA LEU A 372 13.71 -1.25 -24.14
C LEU A 372 13.99 -2.11 -22.90
N LYS A 373 14.53 -3.32 -23.10
CA LYS A 373 14.91 -4.21 -22.00
C LYS A 373 15.96 -3.58 -21.09
N ALA A 374 17.06 -3.09 -21.65
CA ALA A 374 18.15 -2.52 -20.88
C ALA A 374 17.70 -1.30 -20.06
N GLU A 375 16.90 -0.42 -20.65
CA GLU A 375 16.37 0.76 -19.96
C GLU A 375 15.38 0.39 -18.84
N TYR A 376 14.50 -0.58 -19.07
CA TYR A 376 13.57 -1.05 -18.05
C TYR A 376 14.32 -1.67 -16.86
N GLU A 377 15.30 -2.53 -17.13
CA GLU A 377 16.12 -3.17 -16.10
C GLU A 377 16.91 -2.14 -15.28
N LEU A 378 17.54 -1.16 -15.95
CA LEU A 378 18.22 -0.06 -15.30
C LEU A 378 17.27 0.76 -14.40
N HIS A 379 16.06 1.05 -14.88
CA HIS A 379 15.07 1.80 -14.10
C HIS A 379 14.62 1.03 -12.86
N VAL A 380 14.40 -0.28 -12.98
CA VAL A 380 14.05 -1.15 -11.83
C VAL A 380 15.18 -1.18 -10.80
N GLU A 381 16.44 -1.25 -11.25
CA GLU A 381 17.60 -1.21 -10.35
C GLU A 381 17.71 0.14 -9.62
N GLN A 382 17.57 1.26 -10.34
CA GLN A 382 17.53 2.60 -9.76
C GLN A 382 16.38 2.74 -8.75
N GLY A 383 15.20 2.19 -9.05
CA GLY A 383 14.07 2.15 -8.13
C GLY A 383 14.38 1.43 -6.81
N LYS A 384 15.06 0.28 -6.88
CA LYS A 384 15.52 -0.46 -5.69
C LYS A 384 16.51 0.35 -4.86
N LEU A 385 17.52 0.94 -5.50
CA LEU A 385 18.53 1.76 -4.83
C LEU A 385 17.91 2.98 -4.13
N ARG A 386 16.96 3.67 -4.78
CA ARG A 386 16.21 4.79 -4.18
C ARG A 386 15.45 4.37 -2.92
N LYS A 387 14.77 3.22 -2.96
CA LYS A 387 14.04 2.68 -1.79
C LYS A 387 14.99 2.29 -0.65
N GLU A 388 16.14 1.68 -0.96
CA GLU A 388 17.15 1.35 0.03
C GLU A 388 17.76 2.60 0.68
N GLU A 389 18.04 3.64 -0.12
CA GLU A 389 18.54 4.92 0.39
C GLU A 389 17.52 5.61 1.30
N GLN A 390 16.25 5.63 0.92
CA GLN A 390 15.16 6.16 1.76
C GLN A 390 15.06 5.41 3.09
N LEU A 391 15.13 4.07 3.07
CA LEU A 391 15.09 3.27 4.29
C LEU A 391 16.32 3.53 5.18
N ARG A 392 17.51 3.69 4.60
CA ARG A 392 18.73 4.07 5.34
C ARG A 392 18.58 5.43 6.00
N LYS A 393 18.02 6.41 5.28
CA LYS A 393 17.77 7.75 5.81
C LYS A 393 16.77 7.73 6.96
N GLN A 394 15.66 7.01 6.82
CA GLN A 394 14.67 6.83 7.90
C GLN A 394 15.29 6.22 9.16
N LYS A 395 16.06 5.12 9.01
CA LYS A 395 16.76 4.49 10.14
C LYS A 395 17.78 5.42 10.79
N ALA A 396 18.48 6.25 10.01
CA ALA A 396 19.41 7.22 10.54
C ALA A 396 18.70 8.33 11.33
N GLU A 397 17.55 8.81 10.84
CA GLU A 397 16.70 9.77 11.54
C GLU A 397 16.14 9.19 12.86
N GLU A 398 15.69 7.93 12.85
CA GLU A 398 15.24 7.21 14.05
C GLU A 398 16.37 7.06 15.09
N LEU A 399 17.56 6.63 14.65
CA LEU A 399 18.72 6.50 15.53
C LEU A 399 19.12 7.85 16.13
N GLN A 400 19.12 8.92 15.33
CA GLN A 400 19.41 10.26 15.80
C GLN A 400 18.38 10.75 16.82
N ALA A 401 17.10 10.46 16.60
CA ALA A 401 16.03 10.78 17.55
C ALA A 401 16.21 10.02 18.88
N GLU A 402 16.59 8.75 18.82
CA GLU A 402 16.88 7.95 20.02
C GLU A 402 18.10 8.50 20.79
N GLU A 403 19.18 8.86 20.11
CA GLU A 403 20.36 9.48 20.72
C GLU A 403 20.02 10.82 21.40
N GLN A 404 19.21 11.66 20.75
CA GLN A 404 18.75 12.93 21.32
C GLN A 404 17.89 12.71 22.58
N GLU A 405 16.99 11.73 22.57
CA GLU A 405 16.16 11.40 23.74
C GLU A 405 17.01 10.82 24.89
N ARG A 406 17.99 9.96 24.59
CA ARG A 406 18.96 9.47 25.59
C ARG A 406 19.75 10.61 26.23
N ALA A 407 20.27 11.54 25.41
CA ALA A 407 21.00 12.71 25.90
C ALA A 407 20.11 13.61 26.79
N ARG A 408 18.86 13.84 26.37
CA ARG A 408 17.87 14.59 27.15
C ARG A 408 17.57 13.92 28.50
N ARG A 409 17.34 12.60 28.51
CA ARG A 409 17.10 11.84 29.75
C ARG A 409 18.30 11.88 30.68
N GLN A 410 19.51 11.81 30.15
CA GLN A 410 20.72 11.95 30.97
C GLN A 410 20.80 13.32 31.68
N GLN A 411 20.39 14.40 31.00
CA GLN A 411 20.30 15.73 31.62
C GLN A 411 19.23 15.77 32.72
N ILE A 412 18.06 15.16 32.49
CA ILE A 412 16.97 15.05 33.47
C ILE A 412 17.44 14.29 34.72
N ILE A 413 18.10 13.13 34.53
CA ILE A 413 18.64 12.30 35.61
C ILE A 413 19.66 13.09 36.43
N GLY A 414 20.59 13.80 35.76
CA GLY A 414 21.56 14.66 36.44
C GLY A 414 20.88 15.73 37.31
N ALA A 415 19.94 16.48 36.73
CA ALA A 415 19.22 17.53 37.45
C ALA A 415 18.38 17.00 38.62
N ALA A 416 17.75 15.83 38.45
CA ALA A 416 16.98 15.17 39.50
C ALA A 416 17.88 14.69 40.64
N ASN A 417 19.02 14.07 40.31
CA ASN A 417 19.99 13.57 41.28
C ASN A 417 20.51 14.71 42.17
N ASP A 418 20.87 15.84 41.55
CA ASP A 418 21.39 17.01 42.26
C ASP A 418 20.35 17.61 43.22
N ARG A 419 19.10 17.79 42.75
CA ARG A 419 18.03 18.40 43.55
C ARG A 419 17.61 17.50 44.71
N LEU A 420 17.35 16.23 44.43
CA LEU A 420 16.97 15.26 45.46
C LEU A 420 18.13 15.01 46.43
N GLY A 421 19.37 14.99 45.93
CA GLY A 421 20.57 14.91 46.78
C GLY A 421 20.65 16.04 47.80
N LYS A 422 20.40 17.29 47.39
CA LYS A 422 20.35 18.43 48.32
C LYS A 422 19.27 18.28 49.39
N ILE A 423 18.08 17.82 49.00
CA ILE A 423 16.96 17.61 49.94
C ILE A 423 17.32 16.55 50.98
N LEU A 424 17.88 15.42 50.56
CA LEU A 424 18.25 14.32 51.45
C LEU A 424 19.48 14.66 52.31
N ASN A 425 20.43 15.46 51.81
CA ASN A 425 21.54 15.97 52.61
C ASN A 425 21.05 16.87 53.76
N ASN A 426 20.08 17.75 53.52
CA ASN A 426 19.48 18.56 54.59
C ASN A 426 18.82 17.68 55.67
N LEU A 427 18.18 16.57 55.26
CA LEU A 427 17.64 15.60 56.21
C LEU A 427 18.76 14.94 57.02
N ARG A 428 19.84 14.52 56.37
CA ARG A 428 21.02 13.92 57.01
C ARG A 428 21.66 14.85 58.03
N GLU A 429 21.86 16.12 57.68
CA GLU A 429 22.40 17.14 58.59
C GLU A 429 21.51 17.29 59.83
N ARG A 430 20.20 17.39 59.63
CA ARG A 430 19.22 17.53 60.72
C ARG A 430 19.13 16.29 61.62
N ILE A 431 19.35 15.09 61.08
CA ILE A 431 19.46 13.86 61.88
C ILE A 431 20.70 13.91 62.78
N GLY A 432 21.81 14.48 62.28
CA GLY A 432 23.05 14.64 63.07
C GLY A 432 22.92 15.55 64.29
N GLU A 433 21.86 16.35 64.38
CA GLU A 433 21.56 17.24 65.52
C GLU A 433 20.78 16.53 66.65
N ILE A 434 20.33 15.28 66.44
CA ILE A 434 19.55 14.53 67.43
C ILE A 434 20.47 14.02 68.56
N ASP A 435 20.05 14.20 69.81
CA ASP A 435 20.72 13.58 70.96
C ASP A 435 20.43 12.06 71.02
N GLN A 436 21.34 11.31 70.40
CA GLN A 436 21.29 9.84 70.31
C GLN A 436 21.25 9.13 71.68
N HIS A 437 21.67 9.77 72.78
CA HIS A 437 21.72 9.13 74.09
C HIS A 437 20.37 9.16 74.81
N HIS A 438 19.52 10.13 74.51
CA HIS A 438 18.19 10.29 75.13
C HIS A 438 17.04 9.92 74.19
N LEU A 439 17.26 9.93 72.87
CA LEU A 439 16.22 9.75 71.85
C LEU A 439 16.59 8.64 70.84
N ALA A 440 17.09 7.50 71.34
CA ALA A 440 17.60 6.39 70.51
C ALA A 440 16.55 5.85 69.50
N GLU A 441 15.29 5.65 69.93
CA GLU A 441 14.20 5.15 69.04
C GLU A 441 13.93 6.12 67.88
N ALA A 442 13.92 7.42 68.16
CA ALA A 442 13.69 8.45 67.15
C ALA A 442 14.89 8.62 66.22
N TYR A 443 16.10 8.51 66.75
CA TYR A 443 17.34 8.51 65.97
C TYR A 443 17.37 7.34 64.97
N ASP A 444 17.16 6.10 65.45
CA ASP A 444 17.14 4.90 64.60
C ASP A 444 16.06 5.02 63.52
N LYS A 445 14.86 5.49 63.87
CA LYS A 445 13.77 5.67 62.91
C LYS A 445 14.08 6.75 61.87
N SER A 446 14.83 7.78 62.23
CA SER A 446 15.23 8.85 61.32
C SER A 446 16.29 8.37 60.31
N ILE A 447 17.23 7.53 60.74
CA ILE A 447 18.22 6.86 59.87
C ILE A 447 17.52 5.91 58.90
N GLU A 448 16.60 5.05 59.39
CA GLU A 448 15.82 4.15 58.53
C GLU A 448 15.04 4.92 57.45
N LEU A 449 14.45 6.07 57.80
CA LEU A 449 13.76 6.92 56.83
C LEU A 449 14.72 7.49 55.78
N LEU A 450 15.89 7.98 56.19
CA LEU A 450 16.89 8.53 55.26
C LEU A 450 17.37 7.46 54.28
N GLU A 451 17.76 6.28 54.75
CA GLU A 451 18.19 5.16 53.92
C GLU A 451 17.09 4.75 52.92
N ALA A 452 15.85 4.59 53.39
CA ALA A 452 14.74 4.23 52.52
C ALA A 452 14.42 5.31 51.46
N LEU A 453 14.62 6.59 51.77
CA LEU A 453 14.45 7.69 50.81
C LEU A 453 15.62 7.75 49.80
N GLU A 454 16.84 7.42 50.20
CA GLU A 454 18.00 7.28 49.29
C GLU A 454 17.83 6.10 48.32
N ASP A 455 17.29 4.98 48.80
CA ASP A 455 16.91 3.84 47.95
C ASP A 455 15.79 4.21 46.97
N ALA A 456 14.75 4.89 47.46
CA ALA A 456 13.67 5.37 46.60
C ALA A 456 14.17 6.32 45.51
N LYS A 457 15.12 7.21 45.84
CA LYS A 457 15.77 8.09 44.87
C LYS A 457 16.55 7.28 43.84
N SER A 458 17.31 6.28 44.26
CA SER A 458 18.12 5.45 43.35
C SER A 458 17.26 4.70 42.33
N GLU A 459 16.17 4.07 42.78
CA GLU A 459 15.19 3.40 41.90
C GLU A 459 14.47 4.38 40.96
N TYR A 460 14.18 5.59 41.43
CA TYR A 460 13.61 6.64 40.58
C TYR A 460 14.56 7.06 39.46
N LEU A 461 15.84 7.30 39.77
CA LEU A 461 16.84 7.66 38.76
C LEU A 461 17.06 6.53 37.74
N GLN A 462 17.02 5.27 38.19
CA GLN A 462 17.07 4.10 37.31
C GLN A 462 15.85 4.06 36.38
N SER A 463 14.65 4.31 36.92
CA SER A 463 13.40 4.33 36.16
C SER A 463 13.35 5.46 35.13
N LEU A 464 13.97 6.61 35.41
CA LEU A 464 14.11 7.70 34.43
C LEU A 464 15.08 7.34 33.28
N GLY A 465 16.08 6.50 33.56
CA GLY A 465 17.04 5.98 32.57
C GLY A 465 16.46 4.93 31.64
N ASP A 466 15.38 4.26 32.03
CA ASP A 466 14.71 3.27 31.18
C ASP A 466 13.85 3.96 30.11
N ILE A 467 14.26 3.83 28.85
CA ILE A 467 13.59 4.46 27.71
C ILE A 467 12.14 3.95 27.51
N SER A 468 11.83 2.74 27.99
CA SER A 468 10.49 2.15 27.92
C SER A 468 9.52 2.74 28.94
N VAL A 469 10.03 3.36 30.01
CA VAL A 469 9.25 3.99 31.07
C VAL A 469 9.09 5.47 30.77
N SER A 470 7.86 5.97 30.82
CA SER A 470 7.59 7.39 30.68
C SER A 470 7.93 8.14 31.97
N SER A 471 8.43 9.37 31.86
CA SER A 471 8.82 10.16 33.03
C SER A 471 7.65 10.40 34.00
N SER A 472 6.41 10.48 33.51
CA SER A 472 5.23 10.65 34.35
C SER A 472 4.93 9.42 35.22
N VAL A 473 5.16 8.21 34.69
CA VAL A 473 5.02 6.96 35.44
C VAL A 473 6.10 6.86 36.51
N ALA A 474 7.37 7.13 36.16
CA ALA A 474 8.47 7.15 37.11
C ALA A 474 8.25 8.17 38.24
N ASN A 475 7.80 9.39 37.90
CA ASN A 475 7.50 10.46 38.85
C ASN A 475 6.42 10.03 39.86
N ARG A 476 5.30 9.47 39.37
CA ARG A 476 4.18 9.05 40.22
C ARG A 476 4.58 7.92 41.16
N ALA A 477 5.36 6.95 40.67
CA ALA A 477 5.84 5.84 41.48
C ALA A 477 6.73 6.33 42.63
N PHE A 478 7.68 7.24 42.32
CA PHE A 478 8.58 7.81 43.32
C PHE A 478 7.86 8.67 44.36
N GLU A 479 6.93 9.54 43.94
CA GLU A 479 6.12 10.37 44.84
C GLU A 479 5.29 9.51 45.80
N THR A 480 4.64 8.46 45.28
CA THR A 480 3.85 7.52 46.07
C THR A 480 4.70 6.81 47.12
N ARG A 481 5.91 6.38 46.73
CA ARG A 481 6.84 5.70 47.62
C ARG A 481 7.34 6.63 48.73
N CYS A 482 7.79 7.85 48.40
CA CYS A 482 8.24 8.83 49.38
C CYS A 482 7.12 9.20 50.37
N THR A 483 5.90 9.40 49.88
CA THR A 483 4.73 9.68 50.73
C THR A 483 4.50 8.56 51.74
N THR A 484 4.59 7.30 51.29
CA THR A 484 4.42 6.13 52.15
C THR A 484 5.51 6.04 53.21
N LEU A 485 6.78 6.22 52.83
CA LEU A 485 7.92 6.17 53.74
C LEU A 485 7.84 7.25 54.83
N ILE A 486 7.57 8.49 54.43
CA ILE A 486 7.46 9.62 55.35
C ILE A 486 6.28 9.43 56.32
N ASN A 487 5.11 8.99 55.84
CA ASN A 487 3.95 8.77 56.70
C ASN A 487 4.17 7.66 57.72
N ARG A 488 4.93 6.61 57.39
CA ARG A 488 5.28 5.53 58.33
C ARG A 488 6.21 6.00 59.45
N ALA A 489 7.15 6.89 59.14
CA ALA A 489 8.05 7.47 60.14
C ALA A 489 7.40 8.59 60.97
N LYS A 490 6.36 9.24 60.44
CA LYS A 490 5.74 10.43 61.02
C LYS A 490 5.31 10.25 62.48
N THR A 491 4.67 9.14 62.85
CA THR A 491 4.15 8.95 64.21
C THR A 491 5.25 8.98 65.27
N VAL A 492 6.37 8.29 65.04
CA VAL A 492 7.49 8.20 65.99
C VAL A 492 8.25 9.53 66.01
N LEU A 493 8.58 10.07 64.84
CA LEU A 493 9.37 11.30 64.74
C LEU A 493 8.59 12.55 65.18
N GLU A 494 7.26 12.56 65.05
CA GLU A 494 6.43 13.63 65.63
C GLU A 494 6.38 13.54 67.15
N ARG A 495 6.12 12.34 67.69
CA ARG A 495 6.03 12.11 69.13
C ARG A 495 7.31 12.51 69.86
N ASP A 496 8.45 12.14 69.31
CA ASP A 496 9.73 12.22 70.01
C ASP A 496 10.59 13.44 69.61
N LEU A 497 10.39 13.99 68.40
CA LEU A 497 11.17 15.12 67.87
C LEU A 497 10.34 16.33 67.42
N GLY A 498 9.00 16.22 67.38
CA GLY A 498 8.12 17.28 66.84
C GLY A 498 8.34 17.55 65.35
N TRP A 499 8.73 16.53 64.57
CA TRP A 499 9.09 16.68 63.16
C TRP A 499 7.92 16.66 62.16
N GLY A 500 6.67 16.70 62.60
CA GLY A 500 5.48 16.55 61.76
C GLY A 500 5.39 17.55 60.63
N ASP A 501 5.56 18.84 60.95
CA ASP A 501 5.60 19.93 59.95
C ASP A 501 6.83 19.83 59.05
N TYR A 502 7.98 19.47 59.64
CA TYR A 502 9.22 19.27 58.90
C TYR A 502 9.09 18.16 57.85
N LEU A 503 8.52 17.01 58.22
CA LEU A 503 8.26 15.88 57.34
C LEU A 503 7.25 16.21 56.24
N THR A 504 6.22 17.00 56.55
CA THR A 504 5.30 17.52 55.54
C THR A 504 5.99 18.46 54.55
N ASN A 505 6.90 19.33 55.02
CA ASN A 505 7.69 20.21 54.16
C ASN A 505 8.77 19.46 53.35
N LEU A 506 9.32 18.37 53.89
CA LEU A 506 10.21 17.45 53.17
C LEU A 506 9.47 16.82 51.99
N LEU A 507 8.26 16.29 52.21
CA LEU A 507 7.44 15.71 51.14
C LEU A 507 7.13 16.74 50.05
N LYS A 508 6.75 17.97 50.42
CA LYS A 508 6.54 19.07 49.46
C LYS A 508 7.79 19.40 48.66
N SER A 509 8.96 19.38 49.29
CA SER A 509 10.24 19.65 48.64
C SER A 509 10.58 18.56 47.62
N ILE A 510 10.34 17.30 47.96
CA ILE A 510 10.48 16.16 47.03
C ILE A 510 9.51 16.30 45.85
N ALA A 511 8.22 16.57 46.10
CA ALA A 511 7.23 16.77 45.04
C ALA A 511 7.61 17.93 44.10
N ASN A 512 8.06 19.07 44.65
CA ASN A 512 8.54 20.21 43.88
C ASN A 512 9.80 19.89 43.06
N ALA A 513 10.71 19.07 43.59
CA ALA A 513 11.89 18.61 42.85
C ALA A 513 11.49 17.78 41.63
N ILE A 514 10.54 16.86 41.79
CA ILE A 514 9.99 16.03 40.70
C ILE A 514 9.28 16.89 39.65
N ILE A 515 8.41 17.81 40.06
CA ILE A 515 7.69 18.71 39.15
C ILE A 515 8.67 19.52 38.32
N ARG A 516 9.68 20.15 38.94
CA ARG A 516 10.66 20.96 38.21
C ARG A 516 11.59 20.12 37.30
N VAL A 517 11.69 18.81 37.52
CA VAL A 517 12.42 17.88 36.63
C VAL A 517 11.55 17.55 35.41
N ALA A 518 10.24 17.38 35.60
CA ALA A 518 9.27 17.21 34.51
C ALA A 518 9.06 18.49 33.67
N SER A 519 9.20 19.66 34.29
CA SER A 519 8.92 20.98 33.68
C SER A 519 10.12 21.62 32.97
N PHE A 520 11.15 20.86 32.55
CA PHE A 520 12.25 21.41 31.75
C PHE A 520 11.70 22.01 30.43
N GLY A 521 11.32 23.30 30.48
CA GLY A 521 10.77 24.10 29.38
C GLY A 521 9.59 25.04 29.70
N LEU A 522 8.83 24.88 30.80
CA LEU A 522 7.69 25.76 31.12
C LEU A 522 7.59 25.99 32.65
N SER A 523 7.89 27.21 33.11
CA SER A 523 7.87 27.61 34.52
C SER A 523 6.45 27.83 35.07
N ASN A 524 6.17 27.35 36.29
CA ASN A 524 5.73 28.14 37.46
C ASN A 524 5.50 27.23 38.69
N SER A 525 5.98 27.68 39.85
CA SER A 525 5.92 26.94 41.13
C SER A 525 4.50 26.94 41.71
N PHE A 526 3.95 25.79 42.12
CA PHE A 526 2.53 25.66 42.49
C PHE A 526 2.22 25.30 43.96
N PHE A 527 3.22 25.16 44.84
CA PHE A 527 2.95 24.93 46.28
C PHE A 527 3.82 25.81 47.17
N SER A 528 3.17 26.63 48.01
CA SER A 528 3.81 27.37 49.10
C SER A 528 4.16 26.45 50.27
N LEU A 529 5.37 26.58 50.80
CA LEU A 529 5.79 25.95 52.06
C LEU A 529 4.93 26.47 53.21
N VAL A 530 4.54 25.58 54.12
CA VAL A 530 3.84 25.98 55.37
C VAL A 530 4.91 26.42 56.36
N ARG A 531 4.79 27.65 56.85
CA ARG A 531 5.68 28.25 57.86
C ARG A 531 5.33 27.67 59.24
N SER A 532 6.33 27.36 60.07
CA SER A 532 6.06 26.88 61.44
C SER A 532 5.63 28.03 62.35
N GLU A 533 4.74 27.75 63.31
CA GLU A 533 4.21 28.73 64.28
C GLU A 533 5.31 29.35 65.16
N SER A 534 6.41 28.63 65.39
CA SER A 534 7.58 29.12 66.13
C SER A 534 8.33 30.25 65.43
N VAL A 535 8.34 30.29 64.09
CA VAL A 535 9.01 31.35 63.30
C VAL A 535 8.12 32.59 63.23
N VAL A 536 6.80 32.41 63.16
CA VAL A 536 5.82 33.50 63.20
C VAL A 536 5.84 34.19 64.58
N ALA A 537 5.91 33.41 65.66
CA ALA A 537 6.00 33.96 67.01
C ALA A 537 7.33 34.72 67.25
N ALA A 538 8.46 34.21 66.74
CA ALA A 538 9.75 34.89 66.88
C ALA A 538 9.78 36.25 66.14
N GLU A 539 9.26 36.30 64.90
CA GLU A 539 9.17 37.54 64.11
C GLU A 539 8.16 38.54 64.74
N GLU A 540 7.03 38.09 65.29
CA GLU A 540 6.09 38.97 65.98
C GLU A 540 6.69 39.58 67.27
N THR A 541 7.58 38.85 67.94
CA THR A 541 8.28 39.37 69.12
C THR A 541 9.37 40.36 68.72
N GLU A 542 10.06 40.10 67.61
CA GLU A 542 11.10 40.97 67.03
C GLU A 542 10.50 42.29 66.45
N ILE A 543 9.30 42.22 65.87
CA ILE A 543 8.53 43.38 65.39
C ILE A 543 7.97 44.21 66.57
N LYS A 544 7.55 43.57 67.66
CA LYS A 544 7.16 44.29 68.90
C LYS A 544 8.34 44.96 69.60
N LEU A 545 9.52 44.36 69.59
CA LEU A 545 10.74 44.96 70.14
C LEU A 545 11.25 46.12 69.27
N CYS A 546 11.15 46.03 67.95
CA CYS A 546 11.51 47.13 67.04
C CYS A 546 10.54 48.32 67.09
N SER A 547 9.25 48.09 67.37
CA SER A 547 8.26 49.17 67.50
C SER A 547 8.37 49.94 68.82
N LEU A 548 8.74 49.28 69.93
CA LEU A 548 9.01 49.95 71.22
C LEU A 548 10.33 50.75 71.23
N ALA A 549 11.28 50.40 70.37
CA ALA A 549 12.55 51.13 70.23
C ALA A 549 12.45 52.38 69.33
N CYS A 550 11.32 52.60 68.66
CA CYS A 550 11.07 53.76 67.80
C CYS A 550 10.18 54.85 68.46
N GLU A 551 9.70 54.64 69.70
CA GLU A 551 8.86 55.58 70.45
C GLU A 551 9.51 56.16 71.72
N ASN A 552 10.84 56.13 71.86
CA ASN A 552 11.58 56.90 72.88
C ASN A 552 12.85 57.55 72.35
#